data_AF-A0A838RC77-F1
#
_entry.id   AF-A0A838RC77-F1
#
_cell.length_a   1.000
_cell.length_b   1.000
_cell.length_c   1.000
_cell.angle_alpha   90.00
_cell.angle_beta   90.00
_cell.angle_gamma   90.00
#
_symmetry.space_group_name_H-M   'P 1'
#
loop_
_entity.id
_entity.type
_entity.pdbx_description
1 polymer ?
#
loop_
_entity_poly.entity_id
_entity_poly.type
_entity_poly.pdbx_seq_one_letter_code
_entity_poly.pdbx_strand_id
1 'polypeptide(L)'
;SGKPGALRYAASLGRTYEAGRIRPSFSAAPIPAEYAGTTFVYDVATSGYVASDLTGAPESGVRFLLYAVNPVNGVPVEPLSQVGYADITASETGSTSTVRIVVVSGGETYLDYAVAATESSSAVSVTVTGFATNGTDRANFDLDNRVTGSLSSLDVMVDYLLTIPTRGNFRIEMEAGTEDIFSQSPTTTLGLEARGEHGTVGIDGSMAGEAGSFNVQVNGNLFATITLNGNAEPVVTGAGGQPLTEEELATVRAVFAIFIEGGDIFEDLTDPLS
;
A
#
# COMPACT_ATOMS: atom_id res chain seq x y z
N SER A 1 -8.38 -19.26 5.43
CA SER A 1 -7.03 -19.29 4.82
C SER A 1 -6.82 -17.99 4.05
N GLY A 2 -6.74 -16.88 4.78
CA GLY A 2 -6.50 -15.55 4.24
C GLY A 2 -5.16 -15.09 4.81
N LYS A 3 -4.10 -15.25 4.03
CA LYS A 3 -2.86 -14.52 4.31
C LYS A 3 -3.04 -13.14 3.68
N PRO A 4 -3.01 -12.04 4.46
CA PRO A 4 -3.18 -10.68 3.93
C PRO A 4 -2.30 -10.44 2.70
N GLY A 5 -2.83 -9.78 1.67
CA GLY A 5 -2.17 -9.55 0.37
C GLY A 5 -0.78 -8.94 0.50
N ALA A 6 -0.58 -8.03 1.47
CA ALA A 6 0.72 -7.44 1.80
C ALA A 6 1.80 -8.48 2.16
N LEU A 7 1.45 -9.56 2.88
CA LEU A 7 2.39 -10.65 3.18
C LEU A 7 2.69 -11.50 1.95
N ARG A 8 1.79 -11.54 0.93
CA ARG A 8 2.07 -12.21 -0.35
C ARG A 8 3.01 -11.38 -1.21
N TYR A 9 2.87 -10.05 -1.22
CA TYR A 9 3.76 -9.12 -1.90
C TYR A 9 5.16 -9.10 -1.24
N ALA A 10 5.22 -8.99 0.08
CA ALA A 10 6.47 -9.12 0.83
C ALA A 10 7.10 -10.51 0.68
N ALA A 11 6.31 -11.59 0.65
CA ALA A 11 6.81 -12.93 0.35
C ALA A 11 7.16 -13.14 -1.14
N SER A 12 6.63 -12.37 -2.08
CA SER A 12 7.11 -12.37 -3.48
C SER A 12 8.41 -11.59 -3.64
N LEU A 13 8.60 -10.49 -2.88
CA LEU A 13 9.88 -9.80 -2.74
C LEU A 13 10.94 -10.72 -2.10
N GLY A 14 10.56 -11.50 -1.09
CA GLY A 14 11.42 -12.53 -0.49
C GLY A 14 11.77 -13.69 -1.42
N ARG A 15 10.97 -13.92 -2.48
CA ARG A 15 11.23 -14.95 -3.51
C ARG A 15 12.18 -14.49 -4.60
N THR A 16 12.59 -13.22 -4.63
CA THR A 16 13.56 -12.69 -5.61
C THR A 16 15.01 -12.95 -5.18
N TYR A 17 15.30 -14.24 -4.99
CA TYR A 17 16.61 -14.77 -4.61
C TYR A 17 17.34 -15.30 -5.84
N GLU A 18 18.49 -14.69 -6.19
CA GLU A 18 19.47 -15.31 -7.08
C GLU A 18 20.90 -15.14 -6.53
N ALA A 19 21.66 -16.25 -6.58
CA ALA A 19 23.11 -16.29 -6.35
C ALA A 19 23.63 -15.57 -5.08
N GLY A 20 22.89 -15.67 -3.97
CA GLY A 20 23.33 -15.14 -2.67
C GLY A 20 23.09 -13.65 -2.46
N ARG A 21 22.18 -13.04 -3.25
CA ARG A 21 21.70 -11.67 -3.08
C ARG A 21 20.18 -11.64 -3.12
N ILE A 22 19.57 -10.75 -2.34
CA ILE A 22 18.16 -10.38 -2.54
C ILE A 22 18.18 -9.36 -3.67
N ARG A 23 17.79 -9.77 -4.87
CA ARG A 23 17.71 -8.89 -6.04
C ARG A 23 16.26 -8.84 -6.48
N PRO A 24 15.43 -7.91 -5.98
CA PRO A 24 14.24 -7.55 -6.72
C PRO A 24 14.71 -7.09 -8.11
N SER A 25 14.36 -7.82 -9.18
CA SER A 25 14.61 -7.30 -10.52
C SER A 25 13.54 -6.25 -10.80
N PHE A 26 13.84 -4.99 -10.49
CA PHE A 26 13.18 -3.89 -11.19
C PHE A 26 13.82 -3.85 -12.58
N SER A 27 13.32 -4.72 -13.46
CA SER A 27 13.84 -4.86 -14.81
C SER A 27 13.39 -3.65 -15.63
N ALA A 28 14.35 -3.07 -16.36
CA ALA A 28 14.25 -1.88 -17.21
C ALA A 28 14.33 -0.55 -16.44
N ALA A 29 14.99 0.43 -17.06
CA ALA A 29 14.67 1.83 -16.79
C ALA A 29 13.14 1.89 -16.77
N PRO A 30 12.49 2.36 -15.69
CA PRO A 30 11.04 2.24 -15.55
C PRO A 30 10.29 2.88 -16.73
N ILE A 31 11.00 3.73 -17.46
CA ILE A 31 10.62 4.30 -18.74
C ILE A 31 11.72 3.96 -19.77
N PRO A 32 11.39 3.21 -20.84
CA PRO A 32 12.33 2.97 -21.94
C PRO A 32 12.86 4.27 -22.53
N ALA A 33 14.14 4.30 -22.91
CA ALA A 33 14.83 5.52 -23.33
C ALA A 33 14.18 6.17 -24.57
N GLU A 34 13.57 5.37 -25.44
CA GLU A 34 12.80 5.81 -26.60
C GLU A 34 11.53 6.59 -26.25
N TYR A 35 11.04 6.49 -25.02
CA TYR A 35 9.85 7.19 -24.54
C TYR A 35 10.17 8.36 -23.62
N ALA A 36 11.42 8.53 -23.19
CA ALA A 36 11.81 9.67 -22.35
C ALA A 36 11.49 11.01 -23.04
N GLY A 37 10.80 11.91 -22.33
CA GLY A 37 10.34 13.19 -22.87
C GLY A 37 9.14 13.10 -23.80
N THR A 38 8.47 11.94 -23.89
CA THR A 38 7.34 11.73 -24.82
C THR A 38 6.00 12.08 -24.18
N THR A 39 5.18 12.83 -24.93
CA THR A 39 3.77 13.04 -24.61
C THR A 39 2.90 12.05 -25.38
N PHE A 40 2.04 11.33 -24.67
CA PHE A 40 1.05 10.42 -25.19
C PHE A 40 -0.34 11.06 -25.22
N VAL A 41 -1.04 10.89 -26.33
CA VAL A 41 -2.42 11.37 -26.55
C VAL A 41 -3.34 10.20 -26.79
N TYR A 42 -4.61 10.33 -26.41
CA TYR A 42 -5.59 9.28 -26.63
C TYR A 42 -6.02 9.26 -28.10
N ASP A 43 -5.87 8.12 -28.75
CA ASP A 43 -6.34 7.85 -30.10
C ASP A 43 -7.64 7.03 -30.03
N VAL A 44 -8.72 7.65 -30.49
CA VAL A 44 -10.05 7.05 -30.54
C VAL A 44 -10.08 5.83 -31.47
N ALA A 45 -9.30 5.83 -32.56
CA ALA A 45 -9.32 4.76 -33.55
C ALA A 45 -8.77 3.44 -32.98
N THR A 46 -7.73 3.54 -32.16
CA THR A 46 -7.09 2.38 -31.50
C THR A 46 -7.58 2.15 -30.08
N SER A 47 -8.40 3.06 -29.53
CA SER A 47 -8.87 3.05 -28.14
C SER A 47 -7.70 2.94 -27.15
N GLY A 48 -6.66 3.72 -27.37
CA GLY A 48 -5.42 3.66 -26.60
C GLY A 48 -4.61 4.93 -26.68
N TYR A 49 -3.56 5.00 -25.86
CA TYR A 49 -2.61 6.10 -25.90
C TYR A 49 -1.51 5.86 -26.92
N VAL A 50 -1.23 6.86 -27.74
CA VAL A 50 -0.18 6.84 -28.76
C VAL A 50 0.79 7.99 -28.55
N ALA A 51 2.06 7.77 -28.87
CA ALA A 51 3.08 8.81 -28.82
C ALA A 51 2.72 9.96 -29.78
N SER A 52 3.03 11.19 -29.37
CA SER A 52 2.79 12.41 -30.14
C SER A 52 4.01 13.32 -30.12
N ASP A 53 4.03 14.28 -31.04
CA ASP A 53 5.08 15.32 -31.09
C ASP A 53 4.81 16.49 -30.11
N LEU A 54 3.82 16.36 -29.22
CA LEU A 54 3.51 17.41 -28.24
C LEU A 54 4.62 17.53 -27.21
N THR A 55 5.01 18.77 -26.94
CA THR A 55 6.03 19.09 -25.94
C THR A 55 5.43 19.24 -24.54
N GLY A 56 6.29 19.20 -23.51
CA GLY A 56 5.92 19.47 -22.12
C GLY A 56 5.98 18.25 -21.20
N ALA A 57 6.22 17.05 -21.72
CA ALA A 57 6.55 15.89 -20.89
C ALA A 57 7.89 16.11 -20.15
N PRO A 58 8.06 15.52 -18.95
CA PRO A 58 9.34 15.57 -18.23
C PRO A 58 10.46 14.91 -19.03
N GLU A 59 11.68 15.46 -18.98
CA GLU A 59 12.83 14.94 -19.75
C GLU A 59 13.17 13.47 -19.43
N SER A 60 13.09 13.08 -18.15
CA SER A 60 13.30 11.71 -17.68
C SER A 60 12.00 10.94 -17.47
N GLY A 61 10.93 11.37 -18.15
CA GLY A 61 9.57 10.92 -17.89
C GLY A 61 8.73 10.74 -19.15
N VAL A 62 7.46 10.40 -18.94
CA VAL A 62 6.41 10.41 -19.95
C VAL A 62 5.23 11.24 -19.42
N ARG A 63 4.46 11.81 -20.34
CA ARG A 63 3.20 12.49 -20.02
C ARG A 63 2.05 11.84 -20.77
N PHE A 64 0.95 11.56 -20.10
CA PHE A 64 -0.32 11.16 -20.71
C PHE A 64 -1.30 12.34 -20.60
N LEU A 65 -1.85 12.80 -21.73
CA LEU A 65 -2.91 13.82 -21.68
C LEU A 65 -4.22 13.19 -21.23
N LEU A 66 -4.86 13.78 -20.21
CA LEU A 66 -6.13 13.25 -19.68
C LEU A 66 -7.31 13.93 -20.35
N TYR A 67 -8.35 13.15 -20.63
CA TYR A 67 -9.56 13.61 -21.32
C TYR A 67 -10.81 13.36 -20.47
N ALA A 68 -11.85 14.16 -20.70
CA ALA A 68 -13.15 13.93 -20.09
C ALA A 68 -13.70 12.56 -20.52
N VAL A 69 -14.13 11.75 -19.56
CA VAL A 69 -14.66 10.39 -19.79
C VAL A 69 -16.16 10.33 -19.54
N ASN A 70 -16.83 9.39 -20.19
CA ASN A 70 -18.22 9.07 -19.88
C ASN A 70 -18.24 8.33 -18.52
N PRO A 71 -18.99 8.84 -17.52
CA PRO A 71 -18.96 8.30 -16.16
C PRO A 71 -19.54 6.88 -16.05
N VAL A 72 -20.24 6.39 -17.07
CA VAL A 72 -20.84 5.04 -17.07
C VAL A 72 -19.84 3.96 -17.50
N ASN A 73 -18.95 4.27 -18.45
CA ASN A 73 -18.07 3.26 -19.05
C ASN A 73 -16.57 3.61 -18.98
N GLY A 74 -16.20 4.79 -18.47
CA GLY A 74 -14.81 5.22 -18.30
C GLY A 74 -14.08 5.56 -19.60
N VAL A 75 -14.76 5.59 -20.76
CA VAL A 75 -14.15 5.88 -22.06
C VAL A 75 -14.16 7.39 -22.33
N PRO A 76 -13.09 7.97 -22.91
CA PRO A 76 -13.08 9.37 -23.34
C PRO A 76 -14.28 9.73 -24.22
N VAL A 77 -14.90 10.88 -23.94
CA VAL A 77 -16.05 11.40 -24.70
C VAL A 77 -15.54 12.03 -26.00
N GLU A 78 -16.27 11.81 -27.09
CA GLU A 78 -16.04 12.48 -28.37
C GLU A 78 -16.99 13.70 -28.55
N PRO A 79 -16.48 14.86 -29.00
CA PRO A 79 -15.08 15.14 -29.31
C PRO A 79 -14.20 15.20 -28.05
N LEU A 80 -12.93 14.77 -28.19
CA LEU A 80 -11.98 14.73 -27.07
C LEU A 80 -11.83 16.11 -26.43
N SER A 81 -12.11 16.18 -25.13
CA SER A 81 -11.91 17.36 -24.30
C SER A 81 -10.81 17.10 -23.29
N GLN A 82 -9.62 17.67 -23.51
CA GLN A 82 -8.52 17.57 -22.56
C GLN A 82 -8.90 18.26 -21.24
N VAL A 83 -8.68 17.59 -20.12
CA VAL A 83 -8.94 18.11 -18.76
C VAL A 83 -7.66 18.25 -17.94
N GLY A 84 -6.58 17.57 -18.33
CA GLY A 84 -5.37 17.50 -17.53
C GLY A 84 -4.25 16.68 -18.15
N TYR A 85 -3.37 16.18 -17.30
CA TYR A 85 -2.29 15.25 -17.65
C TYR A 85 -1.86 14.40 -16.46
N ALA A 86 -1.25 13.26 -16.74
CA ALA A 86 -0.53 12.43 -15.78
C ALA A 86 0.94 12.35 -16.21
N ASP A 87 1.85 12.73 -15.32
CA ASP A 87 3.29 12.59 -15.50
C ASP A 87 3.78 11.38 -14.73
N ILE A 88 4.61 10.57 -15.39
CA ILE A 88 5.35 9.48 -14.75
C ILE A 88 6.82 9.78 -14.96
N THR A 89 7.57 9.88 -13.87
CA THR A 89 9.01 10.12 -13.90
C THR A 89 9.73 9.00 -13.18
N ALA A 90 10.88 8.61 -13.70
CA ALA A 90 11.71 7.60 -13.08
C ALA A 90 13.13 8.13 -12.86
N SER A 91 13.76 7.70 -11.78
CA SER A 91 15.15 8.01 -11.48
C SER A 91 15.82 6.86 -10.75
N GLU A 92 17.12 6.70 -10.99
CA GLU A 92 17.96 5.74 -10.27
C GLU A 92 19.11 6.50 -9.62
N THR A 93 19.37 6.24 -8.34
CA THR A 93 20.49 6.81 -7.60
C THR A 93 21.12 5.73 -6.73
N GLY A 94 22.33 5.29 -7.09
CA GLY A 94 23.03 4.24 -6.36
C GLY A 94 22.27 2.91 -6.42
N SER A 95 21.75 2.48 -5.26
CA SER A 95 20.96 1.25 -5.12
C SER A 95 19.46 1.52 -4.91
N THR A 96 19.02 2.75 -5.19
CA THR A 96 17.62 3.17 -5.08
C THR A 96 17.06 3.49 -6.46
N SER A 97 15.93 2.87 -6.79
CA SER A 97 15.08 3.24 -7.92
C SER A 97 13.83 3.94 -7.41
N THR A 98 13.42 5.02 -8.06
CA THR A 98 12.24 5.79 -7.68
C THR A 98 11.38 6.07 -8.90
N VAL A 99 10.08 5.81 -8.78
CA VAL A 99 9.05 6.23 -9.73
C VAL A 99 8.15 7.23 -9.04
N ARG A 100 7.87 8.36 -9.67
CA ARG A 100 6.92 9.35 -9.19
C ARG A 100 5.82 9.56 -10.21
N ILE A 101 4.59 9.59 -9.72
CA ILE A 101 3.38 9.79 -10.51
C ILE A 101 2.72 11.08 -10.03
N VAL A 102 2.43 11.99 -10.97
CA VAL A 102 1.74 13.26 -10.70
C VAL A 102 0.56 13.39 -11.65
N VAL A 103 -0.65 13.54 -11.11
CA VAL A 103 -1.87 13.76 -11.89
C VAL A 103 -2.41 15.14 -11.65
N VAL A 104 -2.57 15.92 -12.71
CA VAL A 104 -3.06 17.30 -12.69
C VAL A 104 -4.31 17.41 -13.56
N SER A 105 -5.35 18.06 -13.04
CA SER A 105 -6.58 18.37 -13.79
C SER A 105 -7.07 19.76 -13.40
N GLY A 106 -7.47 20.58 -14.38
CA GLY A 106 -7.93 21.95 -14.13
C GLY A 106 -6.91 22.87 -13.44
N GLY A 107 -5.62 22.51 -13.46
CA GLY A 107 -4.55 23.22 -12.75
C GLY A 107 -4.33 22.79 -11.30
N GLU A 108 -5.11 21.82 -10.80
CA GLU A 108 -4.94 21.25 -9.46
C GLU A 108 -4.31 19.86 -9.53
N THR A 109 -3.46 19.53 -8.56
CA THR A 109 -2.86 18.20 -8.43
C THR A 109 -3.79 17.29 -7.63
N TYR A 110 -4.27 16.22 -8.27
CA TYR A 110 -5.17 15.24 -7.67
C TYR A 110 -4.43 14.02 -7.09
N LEU A 111 -3.23 13.74 -7.60
CA LEU A 111 -2.39 12.65 -7.15
C LEU A 111 -0.93 13.08 -7.27
N ASP A 112 -0.14 12.86 -6.24
CA ASP A 112 1.31 13.04 -6.28
C ASP A 112 1.93 12.09 -5.27
N TYR A 113 2.59 11.05 -5.78
CA TYR A 113 3.27 10.09 -4.94
C TYR A 113 4.50 9.52 -5.61
N ALA A 114 5.44 9.12 -4.76
CA ALA A 114 6.66 8.44 -5.14
C ALA A 114 6.68 7.04 -4.54
N VAL A 115 7.09 6.08 -5.36
CA VAL A 115 7.44 4.73 -4.95
C VAL A 115 8.95 4.60 -5.07
N ALA A 116 9.63 4.25 -3.98
CA ALA A 116 11.07 4.06 -3.96
C ALA A 116 11.42 2.66 -3.49
N ALA A 117 12.24 1.95 -4.26
CA ALA A 117 12.80 0.67 -3.88
C ALA A 117 14.31 0.82 -3.65
N THR A 118 14.79 0.38 -2.49
CA THR A 118 16.20 0.44 -2.13
C THR A 118 16.73 -0.96 -1.83
N GLU A 119 17.84 -1.32 -2.47
CA GLU A 119 18.53 -2.59 -2.25
C GLU A 119 19.84 -2.40 -1.47
N SER A 120 20.16 -3.38 -0.64
CA SER A 120 21.49 -3.58 -0.06
C SER A 120 21.82 -5.08 -0.02
N SER A 121 23.03 -5.45 0.42
CA SER A 121 23.45 -6.85 0.49
C SER A 121 22.62 -7.73 1.44
N SER A 122 21.89 -7.14 2.39
CA SER A 122 21.18 -7.85 3.45
C SER A 122 19.80 -7.26 3.77
N ALA A 123 19.33 -6.32 2.96
CA ALA A 123 18.05 -5.67 3.16
C ALA A 123 17.49 -5.13 1.85
N VAL A 124 16.17 -5.16 1.73
CA VAL A 124 15.39 -4.48 0.69
C VAL A 124 14.33 -3.65 1.38
N SER A 125 14.09 -2.43 0.92
CA SER A 125 12.92 -1.65 1.31
C SER A 125 12.17 -1.14 0.09
N VAL A 126 10.84 -1.05 0.23
CA VAL A 126 9.94 -0.41 -0.73
C VAL A 126 9.10 0.58 0.04
N THR A 127 9.23 1.86 -0.30
CA THR A 127 8.44 2.93 0.30
C THR A 127 7.47 3.53 -0.70
N VAL A 128 6.31 3.97 -0.22
CA VAL A 128 5.32 4.73 -0.99
C VAL A 128 4.94 5.96 -0.17
N THR A 129 5.22 7.14 -0.68
CA THR A 129 4.93 8.40 0.01
C THR A 129 4.23 9.38 -0.90
N GLY A 130 3.18 10.03 -0.42
CA GLY A 130 2.47 11.00 -1.23
C GLY A 130 1.07 11.31 -0.75
N PHE A 131 0.23 11.75 -1.69
CA PHE A 131 -1.17 12.01 -1.43
C PHE A 131 -2.05 11.79 -2.65
N ALA A 132 -3.33 11.54 -2.37
CA ALA A 132 -4.43 11.63 -3.32
C ALA A 132 -5.50 12.59 -2.79
N THR A 133 -6.22 13.27 -3.67
CA THR A 133 -7.34 14.13 -3.31
C THR A 133 -8.49 14.00 -4.30
N ASN A 134 -9.71 14.17 -3.82
CA ASN A 134 -10.91 14.30 -4.66
C ASN A 134 -11.32 15.77 -4.88
N GLY A 135 -10.45 16.72 -4.54
CA GLY A 135 -10.71 18.15 -4.55
C GLY A 135 -11.31 18.70 -3.24
N THR A 136 -11.84 17.83 -2.37
CA THR A 136 -12.36 18.21 -1.04
C THR A 136 -11.53 17.58 0.08
N ASP A 137 -11.36 16.26 0.02
CA ASP A 137 -10.61 15.48 0.97
C ASP A 137 -9.25 15.10 0.41
N ARG A 138 -8.21 15.26 1.23
CA ARG A 138 -6.84 14.85 0.92
C ARG A 138 -6.42 13.71 1.83
N ALA A 139 -6.09 12.58 1.24
CA ALA A 139 -5.48 11.45 1.91
C ALA A 139 -3.96 11.50 1.67
N ASN A 140 -3.18 11.62 2.74
CA ASN A 140 -1.73 11.43 2.68
C ASN A 140 -1.40 10.02 3.13
N PHE A 141 -0.44 9.40 2.46
CA PHE A 141 0.03 8.06 2.79
C PHE A 141 1.55 8.02 2.86
N ASP A 142 2.05 7.21 3.78
CA ASP A 142 3.45 6.89 4.00
C ASP A 142 3.54 5.40 4.34
N LEU A 143 4.11 4.62 3.43
CA LEU A 143 4.21 3.17 3.52
C LEU A 143 5.67 2.79 3.47
N ASP A 144 6.13 1.91 4.35
CA ASP A 144 7.45 1.30 4.34
C ASP A 144 7.30 -0.23 4.50
N ASN A 145 7.74 -0.95 3.47
CA ASN A 145 7.93 -2.39 3.51
C ASN A 145 9.41 -2.67 3.56
N ARG A 146 9.85 -3.42 4.56
CA ARG A 146 11.26 -3.76 4.74
C ARG A 146 11.45 -5.26 4.91
N VAL A 147 12.41 -5.80 4.19
CA VAL A 147 12.92 -7.16 4.37
C VAL A 147 14.37 -7.05 4.79
N THR A 148 14.75 -7.69 5.90
CA THR A 148 16.13 -7.71 6.40
C THR A 148 16.57 -9.12 6.72
N GLY A 149 17.87 -9.35 6.71
CA GLY A 149 18.46 -10.56 7.27
C GLY A 149 19.42 -11.27 6.33
N SER A 150 19.36 -12.59 6.34
CA SER A 150 20.27 -13.50 5.65
C SER A 150 19.50 -14.65 4.99
N LEU A 151 20.23 -15.52 4.29
CA LEU A 151 19.64 -16.65 3.57
C LEU A 151 19.01 -17.72 4.46
N SER A 152 19.32 -17.69 5.75
CA SER A 152 18.81 -18.65 6.74
C SER A 152 17.84 -18.03 7.73
N SER A 153 17.62 -16.72 7.68
CA SER A 153 16.73 -15.99 8.58
C SER A 153 16.41 -14.65 7.93
N LEU A 154 15.13 -14.46 7.59
CA LEU A 154 14.62 -13.22 7.01
C LEU A 154 13.54 -12.66 7.91
N ASP A 155 13.65 -11.37 8.19
CA ASP A 155 12.65 -10.59 8.90
C ASP A 155 11.92 -9.71 7.89
N VAL A 156 10.61 -9.58 8.08
CA VAL A 156 9.73 -8.75 7.27
C VAL A 156 9.06 -7.73 8.19
N MET A 157 9.06 -6.47 7.80
CA MET A 157 8.41 -5.38 8.51
C MET A 157 7.54 -4.58 7.53
N VAL A 158 6.40 -4.15 8.01
CA VAL A 158 5.43 -3.31 7.31
C VAL A 158 5.04 -2.19 8.26
N ASP A 159 5.20 -0.95 7.82
CA ASP A 159 4.82 0.26 8.56
C ASP A 159 4.04 1.19 7.63
N TYR A 160 2.73 1.29 7.85
CA TYR A 160 1.80 2.03 7.00
C TYR A 160 1.07 3.11 7.79
N LEU A 161 1.03 4.29 7.22
CA LEU A 161 0.31 5.44 7.72
C LEU A 161 -0.59 6.02 6.63
N LEU A 162 -1.87 6.22 6.96
CA LEU A 162 -2.82 7.00 6.18
C LEU A 162 -3.36 8.13 7.06
N THR A 163 -3.40 9.35 6.54
CA THR A 163 -4.01 10.50 7.21
C THR A 163 -4.94 11.24 6.28
N ILE A 164 -6.11 11.66 6.78
CA ILE A 164 -7.05 12.52 6.08
C ILE A 164 -7.29 13.76 6.94
N PRO A 165 -6.43 14.80 6.82
CA PRO A 165 -6.51 15.99 7.67
C PRO A 165 -7.87 16.68 7.62
N THR A 166 -8.52 16.65 6.46
CA THR A 166 -9.83 17.29 6.20
C THR A 166 -10.99 16.61 6.92
N ARG A 167 -10.81 15.40 7.45
CA ARG A 167 -11.83 14.65 8.20
C ARG A 167 -11.46 14.53 9.68
N GLY A 168 -11.21 15.68 10.30
CA GLY A 168 -10.85 15.76 11.72
C GLY A 168 -9.55 15.04 12.06
N ASN A 169 -8.57 15.09 11.13
CA ASN A 169 -7.32 14.33 11.22
C ASN A 169 -7.54 12.82 11.39
N PHE A 170 -8.50 12.25 10.66
CA PHE A 170 -8.65 10.80 10.59
C PHE A 170 -7.31 10.15 10.21
N ARG A 171 -6.93 9.10 10.93
CA ARG A 171 -5.65 8.40 10.79
C ARG A 171 -5.87 6.90 10.88
N ILE A 172 -5.17 6.16 10.03
CA ILE A 172 -4.98 4.72 10.15
C ILE A 172 -3.47 4.47 10.19
N GLU A 173 -3.04 3.64 11.12
CA GLU A 173 -1.66 3.22 11.30
C GLU A 173 -1.62 1.70 11.43
N MET A 174 -0.65 1.09 10.76
CA MET A 174 -0.40 -0.35 10.82
C MET A 174 1.09 -0.58 10.92
N GLU A 175 1.52 -1.28 11.95
CA GLU A 175 2.86 -1.81 12.10
C GLU A 175 2.75 -3.33 12.24
N ALA A 176 3.43 -4.07 11.37
CA ALA A 176 3.48 -5.53 11.47
C ALA A 176 4.91 -6.00 11.20
N GLY A 177 5.37 -6.96 11.99
CA GLY A 177 6.68 -7.55 11.83
C GLY A 177 6.59 -9.07 11.89
N THR A 178 7.30 -9.78 11.04
CA THR A 178 7.55 -11.21 11.19
C THR A 178 9.05 -11.45 11.25
N GLU A 179 9.51 -12.00 12.37
CA GLU A 179 10.90 -12.40 12.56
C GLU A 179 11.10 -13.84 12.07
N ASP A 180 12.22 -14.07 11.39
CA ASP A 180 12.65 -15.36 10.87
C ASP A 180 11.52 -16.15 10.19
N ILE A 181 11.05 -15.65 9.04
CA ILE A 181 9.93 -16.25 8.27
C ILE A 181 10.18 -17.71 7.84
N PHE A 182 11.42 -18.20 7.95
CA PHE A 182 11.79 -19.58 7.64
C PHE A 182 11.76 -20.51 8.86
N SER A 183 11.62 -19.96 10.06
CA SER A 183 11.39 -20.74 11.28
C SER A 183 10.11 -21.59 11.17
N GLN A 184 10.07 -22.72 11.88
CA GLN A 184 8.83 -23.48 12.05
C GLN A 184 7.83 -22.75 12.96
N SER A 185 8.28 -21.77 13.72
CA SER A 185 7.47 -20.94 14.61
C SER A 185 7.94 -19.49 14.53
N PRO A 186 7.71 -18.80 13.39
CA PRO A 186 8.08 -17.40 13.25
C PRO A 186 7.27 -16.56 14.23
N THR A 187 7.89 -15.52 14.78
CA THR A 187 7.19 -14.56 15.64
C THR A 187 6.62 -13.47 14.77
N THR A 188 5.32 -13.23 14.85
CA THR A 188 4.65 -12.11 14.17
C THR A 188 4.06 -11.17 15.19
N THR A 189 4.34 -9.88 15.07
CA THR A 189 3.69 -8.79 15.80
C THR A 189 2.73 -8.05 14.88
N LEU A 190 1.68 -7.50 15.46
CA LEU A 190 0.73 -6.63 14.79
C LEU A 190 0.35 -5.50 15.73
N GLY A 191 0.38 -4.28 15.21
CA GLY A 191 -0.19 -3.08 15.78
C GLY A 191 -1.03 -2.40 14.71
N LEU A 192 -2.28 -2.11 15.03
CA LEU A 192 -3.23 -1.40 14.18
C LEU A 192 -3.87 -0.31 15.04
N GLU A 193 -3.92 0.93 14.55
CA GLU A 193 -4.69 2.00 15.18
C GLU A 193 -5.49 2.74 14.11
N ALA A 194 -6.79 2.94 14.36
CA ALA A 194 -7.62 3.88 13.66
C ALA A 194 -8.06 4.97 14.64
N ARG A 195 -7.90 6.24 14.25
CA ARG A 195 -8.24 7.42 15.06
C ARG A 195 -9.04 8.41 14.24
N GLY A 196 -10.06 9.00 14.86
CA GLY A 196 -10.79 10.13 14.30
C GLY A 196 -11.51 10.94 15.37
N GLU A 197 -12.45 11.78 14.95
CA GLU A 197 -13.21 12.65 15.87
C GLU A 197 -14.02 11.88 16.92
N HIS A 198 -14.36 10.62 16.63
CA HIS A 198 -15.20 9.77 17.48
C HIS A 198 -14.40 8.84 18.41
N GLY A 199 -13.07 8.98 18.45
CA GLY A 199 -12.20 8.20 19.33
C GLY A 199 -11.18 7.36 18.59
N THR A 200 -10.67 6.35 19.28
CA THR A 200 -9.66 5.41 18.77
C THR A 200 -10.14 3.98 18.85
N VAL A 201 -9.72 3.19 17.87
CA VAL A 201 -9.82 1.74 17.89
C VAL A 201 -8.45 1.17 17.56
N GLY A 202 -7.99 0.21 18.35
CA GLY A 202 -6.69 -0.42 18.13
C GLY A 202 -6.76 -1.94 18.18
N ILE A 203 -5.84 -2.59 17.49
CA ILE A 203 -5.55 -4.02 17.64
C ILE A 203 -4.05 -4.17 17.84
N ASP A 204 -3.62 -4.78 18.93
CA ASP A 204 -2.20 -5.07 19.16
C ASP A 204 -2.00 -6.50 19.65
N GLY A 205 -0.90 -7.12 19.27
CA GLY A 205 -0.57 -8.44 19.78
C GLY A 205 0.53 -9.14 19.03
N SER A 206 0.68 -10.42 19.34
CA SER A 206 1.68 -11.26 18.68
C SER A 206 1.27 -12.72 18.64
N MET A 207 1.90 -13.45 17.74
CA MET A 207 1.79 -14.89 17.61
C MET A 207 3.15 -15.52 17.30
N ALA A 208 3.35 -16.74 17.77
CA ALA A 208 4.47 -17.58 17.42
C ALA A 208 3.93 -18.83 16.72
N GLY A 209 4.29 -19.02 15.45
CA GLY A 209 3.70 -20.07 14.62
C GLY A 209 2.20 -19.86 14.43
N GLU A 210 1.38 -20.72 15.01
CA GLU A 210 -0.09 -20.66 14.91
C GLU A 210 -0.78 -20.26 16.23
N ALA A 211 -0.02 -19.95 17.28
CA ALA A 211 -0.56 -19.61 18.60
C ALA A 211 -0.20 -18.18 18.99
N GLY A 212 -1.12 -17.46 19.62
CA GLY A 212 -0.92 -16.05 19.92
C GLY A 212 -2.13 -15.38 20.54
N SER A 213 -2.01 -14.08 20.76
CA SER A 213 -3.09 -13.27 21.31
C SER A 213 -3.05 -11.85 20.75
N PHE A 214 -4.23 -11.31 20.47
CA PHE A 214 -4.43 -9.92 20.04
C PHE A 214 -5.49 -9.26 20.91
N ASN A 215 -5.21 -8.04 21.36
CA ASN A 215 -6.13 -7.22 22.12
C ASN A 215 -6.80 -6.23 21.17
N VAL A 216 -8.12 -6.16 21.25
CA VAL A 216 -8.93 -5.12 20.61
C VAL A 216 -9.20 -4.05 21.65
N GLN A 217 -8.79 -2.82 21.36
CA GLN A 217 -8.94 -1.68 22.24
C GLN A 217 -9.90 -0.65 21.65
N VAL A 218 -10.74 -0.05 22.48
CA VAL A 218 -11.59 1.09 22.12
C VAL A 218 -11.32 2.23 23.11
N ASN A 219 -10.89 3.37 22.59
CA ASN A 219 -10.46 4.52 23.38
C ASN A 219 -9.40 4.17 24.43
N GLY A 220 -8.46 3.28 24.07
CA GLY A 220 -7.39 2.77 24.93
C GLY A 220 -7.83 1.77 26.01
N ASN A 221 -9.11 1.38 26.04
CA ASN A 221 -9.61 0.37 26.97
C ASN A 221 -9.70 -0.98 26.25
N LEU A 222 -9.29 -2.06 26.92
CA LEU A 222 -9.50 -3.42 26.42
C LEU A 222 -10.99 -3.66 26.22
N PHE A 223 -11.37 -3.97 24.99
CA PHE A 223 -12.73 -4.34 24.61
C PHE A 223 -12.85 -5.85 24.47
N ALA A 224 -11.91 -6.48 23.77
CA ALA A 224 -11.86 -7.91 23.57
C ALA A 224 -10.42 -8.43 23.45
N THR A 225 -10.24 -9.72 23.73
CA THR A 225 -9.01 -10.47 23.47
C THR A 225 -9.34 -11.63 22.54
N ILE A 226 -8.57 -11.74 21.47
CA ILE A 226 -8.61 -12.83 20.49
C ILE A 226 -7.42 -13.74 20.77
N THR A 227 -7.68 -15.00 21.08
CA THR A 227 -6.65 -16.01 21.34
C THR A 227 -6.63 -17.04 20.22
N LEU A 228 -5.45 -17.24 19.65
CA LEU A 228 -5.16 -18.27 18.66
C LEU A 228 -4.47 -19.46 19.36
N ASN A 229 -4.98 -20.66 19.13
CA ASN A 229 -4.48 -21.89 19.76
C ASN A 229 -4.16 -22.93 18.68
N GLY A 230 -3.18 -22.64 17.83
CA GLY A 230 -2.87 -23.50 16.70
C GLY A 230 -3.94 -23.42 15.61
N ASN A 231 -4.30 -24.58 15.06
CA ASN A 231 -5.35 -24.72 14.04
C ASN A 231 -6.79 -24.72 14.58
N ALA A 232 -6.99 -24.47 15.88
CA ALA A 232 -8.34 -24.36 16.45
C ALA A 232 -9.01 -23.04 16.04
N GLU A 233 -10.35 -23.01 16.10
CA GLU A 233 -11.11 -21.77 15.94
C GLU A 233 -10.63 -20.69 16.93
N PRO A 234 -10.40 -19.44 16.49
CA PRO A 234 -10.05 -18.34 17.37
C PRO A 234 -11.08 -18.16 18.49
N VAL A 235 -10.60 -17.98 19.72
CA VAL A 235 -11.46 -17.70 20.87
C VAL A 235 -11.48 -16.21 21.10
N VAL A 236 -12.67 -15.59 21.04
CA VAL A 236 -12.86 -14.17 21.32
C VAL A 236 -13.57 -14.01 22.66
N THR A 237 -12.94 -13.27 23.56
CA THR A 237 -13.51 -12.94 24.89
C THR A 237 -13.51 -11.43 25.08
N GLY A 238 -14.52 -10.91 25.78
CA GLY A 238 -14.58 -9.52 26.19
C GLY A 238 -13.64 -9.20 27.34
N ALA A 239 -13.62 -7.93 27.73
CA ALA A 239 -12.86 -7.45 28.88
C ALA A 239 -13.11 -8.32 30.13
N GLY A 240 -12.04 -8.81 30.74
CA GLY A 240 -12.13 -9.70 31.92
C GLY A 240 -12.53 -11.16 31.61
N GLY A 241 -12.47 -11.59 30.34
CA GLY A 241 -12.66 -12.98 29.92
C GLY A 241 -14.13 -13.41 29.77
N GLN A 242 -15.06 -12.46 29.79
CA GLN A 242 -16.49 -12.76 29.63
C GLN A 242 -16.84 -13.01 28.15
N PRO A 243 -17.93 -13.73 27.85
CA PRO A 243 -18.44 -13.81 26.49
C PRO A 243 -18.88 -12.43 25.98
N LEU A 244 -18.60 -12.14 24.72
CA LEU A 244 -19.18 -10.97 24.04
C LEU A 244 -20.65 -11.23 23.68
N THR A 245 -21.46 -10.18 23.69
CA THR A 245 -22.78 -10.16 23.07
C THR A 245 -22.67 -10.24 21.54
N GLU A 246 -23.77 -10.54 20.85
CA GLU A 246 -23.79 -10.57 19.38
C GLU A 246 -23.43 -9.21 18.77
N GLU A 247 -23.88 -8.12 19.39
CA GLU A 247 -23.57 -6.76 18.97
C GLU A 247 -22.08 -6.45 19.11
N GLU A 248 -21.48 -6.79 20.25
CA GLU A 248 -20.04 -6.57 20.47
C GLU A 248 -19.19 -7.43 19.53
N LEU A 249 -19.61 -8.67 19.24
CA LEU A 249 -18.92 -9.51 18.25
C LEU A 249 -19.02 -8.92 16.85
N ALA A 250 -20.16 -8.33 16.48
CA ALA A 250 -20.31 -7.59 15.24
C ALA A 250 -19.39 -6.36 15.18
N THR A 251 -19.22 -5.65 16.30
CA THR A 251 -18.24 -4.56 16.42
C THR A 251 -16.82 -5.07 16.17
N VAL A 252 -16.38 -6.15 16.82
CA VAL A 252 -15.04 -6.73 16.58
C VAL A 252 -14.84 -7.04 15.09
N ARG A 253 -15.83 -7.66 14.44
CA ARG A 253 -15.76 -7.98 13.01
C ARG A 253 -15.66 -6.73 12.13
N ALA A 254 -16.43 -5.69 12.44
CA ALA A 254 -16.39 -4.43 11.70
C ALA A 254 -15.02 -3.75 11.81
N VAL A 255 -14.41 -3.78 13.00
CA VAL A 255 -13.05 -3.27 13.21
C VAL A 255 -12.05 -4.00 12.32
N PHE A 256 -12.09 -5.34 12.29
CA PHE A 256 -11.23 -6.11 11.40
C PHE A 256 -11.48 -5.83 9.92
N ALA A 257 -12.73 -5.67 9.50
CA ALA A 257 -13.08 -5.34 8.12
C ALA A 257 -12.43 -4.02 7.67
N ILE A 258 -12.47 -2.97 8.50
CA ILE A 258 -11.83 -1.68 8.21
C ILE A 258 -10.34 -1.85 7.92
N PHE A 259 -9.63 -2.65 8.72
CA PHE A 259 -8.20 -2.85 8.54
C PHE A 259 -7.86 -3.77 7.35
N ILE A 260 -8.70 -4.76 7.05
CA ILE A 260 -8.52 -5.63 5.88
C ILE A 260 -8.79 -4.86 4.59
N GLU A 261 -9.91 -4.17 4.50
CA GLU A 261 -10.27 -3.35 3.33
C GLU A 261 -9.28 -2.18 3.14
N GLY A 262 -8.80 -1.59 4.23
CA GLY A 262 -7.71 -0.61 4.18
C GLY A 262 -6.40 -1.20 3.66
N GLY A 263 -6.14 -2.47 3.97
CA GLY A 263 -5.00 -3.25 3.46
C GLY A 263 -4.95 -3.35 1.94
N ASP A 264 -6.11 -3.55 1.30
CA ASP A 264 -6.23 -3.71 -0.15
C ASP A 264 -5.84 -2.41 -0.90
N ILE A 265 -6.16 -1.23 -0.35
CA ILE A 265 -5.76 0.06 -0.93
C ILE A 265 -4.24 0.18 -1.02
N PHE A 266 -3.51 -0.39 -0.05
CA PHE A 266 -2.04 -0.36 -0.06
C PHE A 266 -1.44 -1.29 -1.10
N GLU A 267 -2.14 -2.38 -1.49
CA GLU A 267 -1.73 -3.26 -2.58
C GLU A 267 -1.78 -2.52 -3.91
N ASP A 268 -2.92 -1.88 -4.23
CA ASP A 268 -3.12 -1.12 -5.47
C ASP A 268 -2.08 0.01 -5.65
N LEU A 269 -1.59 0.61 -4.56
CA LEU A 269 -0.55 1.65 -4.63
C LEU A 269 0.82 1.11 -5.06
N THR A 270 1.05 -0.19 -4.90
CA THR A 270 2.30 -0.86 -5.29
C THR A 270 2.23 -1.53 -6.67
N ASP A 271 1.05 -1.60 -7.29
CA ASP A 271 0.84 -2.15 -8.65
C ASP A 271 1.78 -1.58 -9.73
N PRO A 272 2.15 -0.28 -9.74
CA PRO A 272 3.07 0.24 -10.75
C PRO A 272 4.46 -0.42 -10.77
N LEU A 273 4.81 -1.20 -9.73
CA LEU A 273 6.05 -1.97 -9.67
C LEU A 273 5.93 -3.41 -10.22
N SER A 274 4.71 -3.86 -10.56
CA SER A 274 4.40 -5.26 -10.91
C SER A 274 4.38 -5.56 -12.41
#